data_AF-A0A842Q258-F1
#
_entry.id   AF-A0A842Q258-F1
#
_cell.length_a   1.000
_cell.length_b   1.000
_cell.length_c   1.000
_cell.angle_alpha   90.00
_cell.angle_beta   90.00
_cell.angle_gamma   90.00
#
_symmetry.space_group_name_H-M   'P 1'
#
loop_
_entity.id
_entity.type
_entity.pdbx_description
1 polymer ?
#
loop_
_entity_poly.entity_id
_entity_poly.type
_entity_poly.pdbx_seq_one_letter_code
_entity_poly.pdbx_strand_id
1 'polypeptide(L)'
;MSKKKEEKLSLIVQKRDGNTEPFDQEKMARAVSRAGTPFVMALDIAKTIKTNKDLIQKNIVSSDELRQLVTQELRNRNESTIAESYSGYSKNKVTTDIQEEITSNNNKYNSKVGQTTRTHAKQFAMDRNKGASRGSIGRQRHATGGS
;
A
#
# COMPACT_ATOMS: atom_id res chain seq x y z
N MET A 1 -5.26 -38.56 23.62
CA MET A 1 -5.84 -38.16 22.32
C MET A 1 -5.04 -36.98 21.77
N SER A 2 -4.12 -37.24 20.84
CA SER A 2 -3.30 -36.20 20.23
C SER A 2 -4.16 -35.36 19.30
N LYS A 3 -4.28 -34.05 19.58
CA LYS A 3 -4.89 -33.09 18.66
C LYS A 3 -4.03 -33.06 17.40
N LYS A 4 -4.50 -33.69 16.31
CA LYS A 4 -3.89 -33.59 14.99
C LYS A 4 -3.95 -32.10 14.62
N LYS A 5 -2.80 -31.42 14.68
CA LYS A 5 -2.67 -30.02 14.28
C LYS A 5 -2.98 -30.01 12.78
N GLU A 6 -4.16 -29.55 12.41
CA GLU A 6 -4.55 -29.39 11.01
C GLU A 6 -3.52 -28.43 10.40
N GLU A 7 -2.59 -28.97 9.62
CA GLU A 7 -1.67 -28.15 8.85
C GLU A 7 -2.54 -27.37 7.87
N LYS A 8 -2.75 -26.10 8.21
CA LYS A 8 -3.48 -25.16 7.38
C LYS A 8 -2.64 -24.95 6.12
N LEU A 9 -2.88 -25.79 5.10
CA LEU A 9 -2.17 -25.76 3.84
C LEU A 9 -2.24 -24.33 3.28
N SER A 10 -1.10 -23.65 3.32
CA SER A 10 -0.97 -22.26 2.91
C SER A 10 -0.45 -22.24 1.49
N LEU A 11 -1.30 -21.88 0.54
CA LEU A 11 -0.91 -21.65 -0.84
C LEU A 11 0.18 -20.58 -0.91
N ILE A 12 1.29 -20.88 -1.58
CA ILE A 12 2.38 -19.95 -1.86
C ILE A 12 2.29 -19.48 -3.31
N VAL A 13 2.47 -18.19 -3.54
CA VAL A 13 2.49 -17.59 -4.87
C VAL A 13 3.92 -17.25 -5.24
N GLN A 14 4.37 -17.75 -6.40
CA GLN A 14 5.63 -17.33 -7.01
C GLN A 14 5.37 -16.13 -7.92
N LYS A 15 5.95 -14.98 -7.58
CA LYS A 15 5.90 -13.75 -8.37
C LYS A 15 6.77 -13.86 -9.62
N ARG A 16 6.60 -12.92 -10.55
CA ARG A 16 7.36 -12.83 -11.81
C ARG A 16 8.87 -12.66 -11.63
N ASP A 17 9.29 -12.07 -10.51
CA ASP A 17 10.70 -11.89 -10.13
C ASP A 17 11.31 -13.16 -9.48
N GLY A 18 10.57 -14.28 -9.46
CA GLY A 18 10.97 -15.54 -8.84
C GLY A 18 10.76 -15.58 -7.31
N ASN A 19 10.54 -14.43 -6.68
CA ASN A 19 10.27 -14.35 -5.24
C ASN A 19 8.93 -14.97 -4.89
N THR A 20 8.82 -15.54 -3.70
CA THR A 20 7.59 -16.16 -3.22
C THR A 20 6.93 -15.36 -2.11
N GLU A 21 5.62 -15.44 -2.02
CA GLU A 21 4.83 -14.84 -0.93
C GLU A 21 3.63 -15.73 -0.59
N PRO A 22 3.12 -15.68 0.66
CA PRO A 22 1.86 -16.34 0.99
C PRO A 22 0.69 -15.77 0.18
N PHE A 23 -0.25 -16.63 -0.19
CA PHE A 23 -1.47 -16.19 -0.86
C PHE A 23 -2.31 -15.28 0.04
N ASP A 24 -2.55 -14.06 -0.43
CA ASP A 24 -3.40 -13.07 0.23
C ASP A 24 -4.70 -12.87 -0.55
N GLN A 25 -5.81 -13.25 0.08
CA GLN A 25 -7.17 -13.14 -0.46
C GLN A 25 -7.58 -11.70 -0.72
N GLU A 26 -7.25 -10.79 0.19
CA GLU A 26 -7.66 -9.39 0.09
C GLU A 26 -6.85 -8.70 -1.00
N LYS A 27 -5.56 -9.01 -1.10
CA LYS A 27 -4.69 -8.55 -2.21
C LYS A 27 -5.24 -9.00 -3.56
N MET A 28 -5.64 -10.26 -3.69
CA MET A 28 -6.27 -10.77 -4.92
C MET A 28 -7.59 -10.04 -5.19
N ALA A 29 -8.48 -9.93 -4.21
CA ALA A 29 -9.77 -9.27 -4.39
C ALA A 29 -9.62 -7.82 -4.84
N ARG A 30 -8.68 -7.05 -4.24
CA ARG A 30 -8.37 -5.68 -4.67
C ARG A 30 -7.84 -5.62 -6.11
N ALA A 31 -7.11 -6.63 -6.58
CA ALA A 31 -6.64 -6.68 -7.96
C ALA A 31 -7.80 -6.94 -8.93
N VAL A 32 -8.71 -7.87 -8.58
CA VAL A 32 -9.89 -8.19 -9.39
C VAL A 32 -10.87 -7.03 -9.43
N SER A 33 -11.10 -6.36 -8.30
CA SER A 33 -11.99 -5.19 -8.25
C SER A 33 -11.52 -4.01 -9.09
N ARG A 34 -10.21 -3.85 -9.30
CA ARG A 34 -9.68 -2.83 -10.21
C ARG A 34 -10.09 -3.06 -11.67
N ALA A 35 -10.47 -4.27 -12.04
CA ALA A 35 -11.00 -4.59 -13.36
C ALA A 35 -12.51 -4.32 -13.50
N GLY A 36 -13.19 -3.90 -12.42
CA GLY A 36 -14.62 -3.57 -12.42
C GLY A 36 -15.50 -4.53 -11.62
N THR A 37 -14.94 -5.58 -11.01
CA THR A 37 -15.73 -6.53 -10.21
C THR A 37 -16.07 -5.97 -8.82
N PRO A 38 -17.35 -6.01 -8.37
CA PRO A 38 -17.72 -5.66 -7.00
C PRO A 38 -16.87 -6.42 -5.97
N PHE A 39 -16.39 -5.73 -4.93
CA PHE A 39 -15.41 -6.29 -3.99
C PHE A 39 -15.88 -7.57 -3.28
N VAL A 40 -17.17 -7.67 -2.97
CA VAL A 40 -17.77 -8.89 -2.38
C VAL A 40 -17.61 -10.09 -3.32
N MET A 41 -17.91 -9.92 -4.60
CA MET A 41 -17.73 -10.96 -5.61
C MET A 41 -16.24 -11.30 -5.81
N ALA A 42 -15.38 -10.28 -5.82
CA ALA A 42 -13.93 -10.47 -5.93
C ALA A 42 -13.35 -11.26 -4.75
N LEU A 43 -13.84 -11.01 -3.53
CA LEU A 43 -13.50 -11.81 -2.35
C LEU A 43 -13.97 -13.25 -2.48
N ASP A 44 -15.16 -13.48 -3.00
CA ASP A 44 -15.68 -14.84 -3.19
C ASP A 44 -14.87 -15.61 -4.24
N ILE A 45 -14.46 -14.95 -5.34
CA ILE A 45 -13.49 -15.52 -6.29
C ILE A 45 -12.19 -15.88 -5.58
N ALA A 46 -11.62 -14.96 -4.79
CA ALA A 46 -10.38 -15.21 -4.05
C ALA A 46 -10.50 -16.35 -3.03
N LYS A 47 -11.67 -16.54 -2.41
CA LYS A 47 -11.97 -17.70 -1.56
C LYS A 47 -12.00 -18.98 -2.38
N THR A 48 -12.72 -19.01 -3.51
CA THR A 48 -12.78 -20.18 -4.41
C THR A 48 -11.38 -20.63 -4.81
N ILE A 49 -10.52 -19.70 -5.22
CA ILE A 49 -9.12 -19.97 -5.59
C ILE A 49 -8.32 -20.54 -4.41
N LYS A 50 -8.43 -19.94 -3.22
CA LYS A 50 -7.72 -20.44 -2.02
C LYS A 50 -8.12 -21.87 -1.66
N THR A 51 -9.39 -22.22 -1.85
CA THR A 51 -9.93 -23.55 -1.51
C THR A 51 -9.77 -24.57 -2.62
N ASN A 52 -9.19 -24.19 -3.77
CA ASN A 52 -8.99 -25.09 -4.89
C ASN A 52 -7.99 -26.21 -4.50
N LYS A 53 -8.47 -27.45 -4.50
CA LYS A 53 -7.71 -28.63 -4.06
C LYS A 53 -6.45 -28.86 -4.89
N ASP A 54 -6.52 -28.59 -6.19
CA ASP A 54 -5.38 -28.82 -7.10
C ASP A 54 -4.25 -27.85 -6.80
N LEU A 55 -4.58 -26.59 -6.49
CA LEU A 55 -3.59 -25.58 -6.09
C LEU A 55 -2.99 -25.88 -4.72
N ILE A 56 -3.83 -26.34 -3.79
CA ILE A 56 -3.41 -26.75 -2.46
C ILE A 56 -2.42 -27.93 -2.54
N GLN A 57 -2.67 -28.90 -3.42
CA GLN A 57 -1.75 -30.03 -3.64
C GLN A 57 -0.43 -29.59 -4.29
N LYS A 58 -0.47 -28.63 -5.22
CA LYS A 58 0.74 -28.06 -5.84
C LYS A 58 1.61 -27.28 -4.86
N ASN A 59 1.03 -26.74 -3.78
CA ASN A 59 1.67 -25.91 -2.73
C ASN A 59 2.21 -24.55 -3.21
N ILE A 60 2.83 -24.48 -4.40
CA ILE A 60 3.34 -23.27 -5.04
C ILE A 60 2.66 -23.09 -6.39
N VAL A 61 2.14 -21.89 -6.65
CA VAL A 61 1.48 -21.51 -7.90
C VAL A 61 2.08 -20.22 -8.44
N SER A 62 2.34 -20.16 -9.74
CA SER A 62 2.88 -18.95 -10.36
C SER A 62 1.82 -17.84 -10.41
N SER A 63 2.25 -16.57 -10.33
CA SER A 63 1.35 -15.42 -10.41
C SER A 63 0.60 -15.33 -11.76
N ASP A 64 1.15 -15.91 -12.83
CA ASP A 64 0.51 -15.95 -14.14
C ASP A 64 -0.54 -17.07 -14.23
N GLU A 65 -0.25 -18.27 -13.70
CA GLU A 65 -1.25 -19.34 -13.54
C GLU A 65 -2.42 -18.87 -12.68
N LEU A 66 -2.12 -18.16 -11.59
CA LEU A 66 -3.13 -17.57 -10.71
C LEU A 66 -4.03 -16.57 -11.46
N ARG A 67 -3.46 -15.73 -12.33
CA ARG A 67 -4.22 -14.79 -13.18
C ARG A 67 -5.13 -15.53 -14.15
N GLN A 68 -4.67 -16.63 -14.75
CA GLN A 68 -5.47 -17.45 -15.66
C GLN A 68 -6.67 -18.07 -14.93
N LEU A 69 -6.47 -18.59 -13.73
CA LEU A 69 -7.54 -19.18 -12.92
C LEU A 69 -8.62 -18.16 -12.55
N VAL A 70 -8.21 -16.94 -12.17
CA VAL A 70 -9.15 -15.84 -11.90
C VAL A 70 -9.90 -15.43 -13.17
N THR A 71 -9.22 -15.35 -14.31
CA THR A 71 -9.84 -15.04 -15.61
C THR A 71 -10.89 -16.09 -15.97
N GLN A 72 -10.58 -17.37 -15.72
CA GLN A 72 -11.53 -18.46 -15.96
C GLN A 72 -12.72 -18.39 -15.01
N GLU A 73 -12.51 -18.09 -13.73
CA GLU A 73 -13.59 -17.94 -12.76
C GLU A 73 -14.52 -16.77 -13.10
N LEU A 74 -13.98 -15.64 -13.60
CA LEU A 74 -14.77 -14.52 -14.10
C LEU A 74 -15.63 -14.95 -15.30
N ARG A 75 -15.06 -15.68 -16.27
CA ARG A 75 -15.81 -16.23 -17.42
C ARG A 75 -16.90 -17.19 -16.98
N ASN A 76 -16.63 -18.07 -16.01
CA ASN A 76 -17.60 -19.01 -15.46
C ASN A 76 -18.80 -18.29 -14.80
N ARG A 77 -18.61 -17.05 -14.35
CA ARG A 77 -19.66 -16.19 -13.79
C ARG A 77 -20.34 -15.30 -14.84
N ASN A 78 -20.06 -15.51 -16.13
CA ASN A 78 -20.52 -14.71 -17.26
C ASN A 78 -19.95 -13.28 -17.32
N GLU A 79 -18.81 -13.03 -16.65
CA GLU A 79 -18.14 -11.73 -16.61
C GLU A 79 -16.99 -11.66 -17.63
N SER A 80 -17.25 -12.05 -18.89
CA SER A 80 -16.21 -12.19 -19.93
C SER A 80 -15.49 -10.87 -20.24
N THR A 81 -16.21 -9.75 -20.31
CA THR A 81 -15.63 -8.41 -20.54
C THR A 81 -14.68 -8.00 -19.42
N ILE A 82 -15.03 -8.33 -18.18
CA ILE A 82 -14.17 -8.07 -17.01
C ILE A 82 -12.97 -9.02 -17.02
N ALA A 83 -13.17 -10.28 -17.40
CA ALA A 83 -12.10 -11.26 -17.54
C ALA A 83 -11.05 -10.81 -18.56
N GLU A 84 -11.47 -10.28 -19.71
CA GLU A 84 -10.58 -9.69 -20.71
C GLU A 84 -9.81 -8.51 -20.13
N SER A 85 -10.52 -7.57 -19.49
CA SER A 85 -9.92 -6.40 -18.83
C SER A 85 -8.89 -6.79 -17.75
N TYR A 86 -9.19 -7.82 -16.96
CA TYR A 86 -8.31 -8.35 -15.92
C TYR A 86 -7.09 -9.07 -16.51
N SER A 87 -7.29 -9.87 -17.56
CA SER A 87 -6.21 -10.63 -18.22
C SER A 87 -5.18 -9.71 -18.88
N GLY A 88 -5.65 -8.60 -19.46
CA GLY A 88 -4.83 -7.55 -20.07
C GLY A 88 -4.15 -6.63 -19.06
N TYR A 89 -4.50 -6.71 -17.76
CA TYR A 89 -3.90 -5.94 -16.68
C TYR A 89 -2.49 -6.45 -16.31
N SER A 90 -1.58 -6.46 -17.29
CA SER A 90 -0.17 -6.22 -17.02
C SER A 90 -0.05 -4.78 -16.55
N LYS A 91 0.65 -4.47 -15.44
CA LYS A 91 0.88 -3.08 -14.98
C LYS A 91 1.02 -2.16 -16.20
N ASN A 92 -0.02 -1.40 -16.53
CA ASN A 92 0.01 -0.54 -17.70
C ASN A 92 1.17 0.41 -17.48
N LYS A 93 2.09 0.53 -18.44
CA LYS A 93 3.17 1.53 -18.42
C LYS A 93 2.62 2.92 -18.07
N VAL A 94 1.40 3.22 -18.49
CA VAL A 94 0.65 4.44 -18.11
C VAL A 94 0.59 4.69 -16.60
N THR A 95 0.47 3.67 -15.75
CA THR A 95 0.47 3.86 -14.29
C THR A 95 1.85 4.11 -13.69
N THR A 96 2.91 3.57 -14.31
CA THR A 96 4.29 3.91 -13.95
C THR A 96 4.63 5.31 -14.42
N ASP A 97 4.21 5.69 -15.63
CA ASP A 97 4.46 7.00 -16.22
C ASP A 97 3.73 8.10 -15.43
N ILE A 98 2.47 7.87 -15.00
CA ILE A 98 1.75 8.80 -14.12
C ILE A 98 2.39 8.90 -12.72
N GLN A 99 2.87 7.80 -12.14
CA GLN A 99 3.57 7.86 -10.84
C GLN A 99 4.94 8.55 -10.94
N GLU A 100 5.70 8.30 -12.01
CA GLU A 100 6.97 8.98 -12.31
C GLU A 100 6.75 10.47 -12.62
N GLU A 101 5.67 10.82 -13.33
CA GLU A 101 5.29 12.21 -13.59
C GLU A 101 4.89 12.96 -12.31
N ILE A 102 4.08 12.34 -11.43
CA ILE A 102 3.71 12.94 -10.13
C ILE A 102 4.94 13.10 -9.22
N THR A 103 5.87 12.15 -9.21
CA THR A 103 7.10 12.26 -8.41
C THR A 103 8.11 13.24 -9.00
N SER A 104 8.22 13.33 -10.33
CA SER A 104 9.13 14.25 -11.02
C SER A 104 8.65 15.71 -11.00
N ASN A 105 7.33 15.95 -11.03
CA ASN A 105 6.75 17.30 -10.99
C ASN A 105 6.83 17.98 -9.62
N ASN A 106 7.14 17.24 -8.54
CA ASN A 106 7.35 17.83 -7.21
C ASN A 106 8.66 18.63 -7.09
N ASN A 107 9.55 18.60 -8.09
CA ASN A 107 10.74 19.46 -8.13
C ASN A 107 10.46 20.88 -8.62
N LYS A 108 9.23 21.21 -9.07
CA LYS A 108 8.88 22.56 -9.54
C LYS A 108 8.82 23.60 -8.39
N TYR A 109 8.76 23.14 -7.14
CA TYR A 109 8.96 23.96 -5.95
C TYR A 109 10.32 23.70 -5.30
N ASN A 110 11.40 23.67 -6.10
CA ASN A 110 12.75 23.80 -5.57
C ASN A 110 12.93 25.25 -5.08
N SER A 111 12.38 25.54 -3.89
CA SER A 111 12.57 26.79 -3.20
C SER A 111 14.07 27.03 -3.02
N LYS A 112 14.59 28.21 -3.38
CA LYS A 112 16.00 28.63 -3.21
C LYS A 112 16.50 28.68 -1.75
N VAL A 113 15.81 28.05 -0.81
CA VAL A 113 16.26 27.85 0.56
C VAL A 113 16.92 26.48 0.63
N GLY A 114 18.24 26.46 0.84
CA GLY A 114 19.01 25.23 0.98
C GLY A 114 18.39 24.30 2.03
N GLN A 115 18.51 22.99 1.80
CA GLN A 115 18.09 21.96 2.75
C GLN A 115 18.70 22.23 4.13
N THR A 116 17.93 22.82 5.04
CA THR A 116 18.29 22.79 6.45
C THR A 116 17.96 21.40 6.96
N THR A 117 18.99 20.58 7.15
CA THR A 117 18.92 19.39 8.00
C THR A 117 18.59 19.84 9.43
N ARG A 118 17.31 19.99 9.74
CA ARG A 118 16.81 20.01 11.12
C ARG A 118 16.79 18.56 11.61
N THR A 119 17.97 18.03 11.89
CA THR A 119 18.13 16.79 12.65
C THR A 119 17.75 17.05 14.11
N HIS A 120 17.13 16.06 14.75
CA HIS A 120 16.62 16.09 16.13
C HIS A 120 17.62 16.60 17.20
N ALA A 121 18.93 16.66 16.89
CA ALA A 121 19.96 17.22 17.75
C ALA A 121 19.73 18.69 18.16
N LYS A 122 19.13 19.54 17.30
CA LYS A 122 18.84 20.94 17.65
C LYS A 122 17.65 21.12 18.60
N GLN A 123 16.73 20.15 18.64
CA GLN A 123 15.56 20.18 19.53
C GLN A 123 15.97 20.00 21.00
N PHE A 124 16.90 19.07 21.27
CA PHE A 124 17.45 18.85 22.61
C PHE A 124 18.30 20.02 23.14
N ALA A 125 18.89 20.84 22.26
CA ALA A 125 19.63 22.04 22.65
C ALA A 125 18.70 23.20 23.05
N MET A 126 17.53 23.34 22.39
CA MET A 126 16.53 24.34 22.77
C MET A 126 15.80 23.97 24.08
N ASP A 127 15.57 22.67 24.32
CA ASP A 127 14.87 22.22 25.54
C ASP A 127 15.74 22.34 26.80
N ARG A 128 17.07 22.22 26.65
CA ARG A 128 18.02 22.48 27.75
C ARG A 128 18.09 23.94 28.18
N ASN A 129 17.71 24.89 27.32
CA ASN A 129 17.81 26.32 27.61
C ASN A 129 16.49 26.94 28.11
N LYS A 130 15.52 26.10 28.52
CA LYS A 130 14.28 26.50 29.18
C LYS A 130 14.27 26.20 30.68
N GLY A 131 15.45 26.05 31.29
CA GLY A 131 15.64 25.97 32.72
C GLY A 131 16.29 27.25 33.25
N ALA A 132 15.56 27.95 34.13
CA ALA A 132 15.96 29.13 34.91
C ALA A 132 15.84 30.52 34.24
N SER A 133 14.65 31.12 34.36
CA SER A 133 14.57 32.43 35.00
C SER A 133 13.20 32.65 35.62
N ARG A 134 13.17 32.62 36.97
CA ARG A 134 12.05 33.02 37.83
C ARG A 134 12.25 34.51 38.15
N GLY A 135 11.15 35.27 38.20
CA GLY A 135 11.10 36.66 38.67
C GLY A 135 11.40 37.66 37.55
N SER A 136 10.75 38.82 37.44
CA SER A 136 10.07 39.63 38.46
C SER A 136 9.26 40.75 37.76
N ILE A 137 8.08 41.04 38.33
CA ILE A 137 7.48 42.37 38.60
C ILE A 137 8.03 43.56 37.80
N GLY A 138 7.17 44.29 37.09
CA GLY A 138 7.52 45.59 36.51
C GLY A 138 6.39 46.30 35.79
N ARG A 139 5.45 46.86 36.56
CA ARG A 139 4.44 47.82 36.10
C ARG A 139 5.13 49.16 35.78
N GLN A 140 5.05 49.68 34.55
CA GLN A 140 5.30 51.10 34.28
C GLN A 140 4.29 51.64 33.24
N ARG A 141 3.52 52.63 33.69
CA ARG A 141 2.78 53.59 32.85
C ARG A 141 3.74 54.76 32.63
N HIS A 142 3.81 55.35 31.44
CA HIS A 142 4.10 56.78 31.25
C HIS A 142 3.51 57.27 29.91
N ALA A 143 2.98 58.49 29.95
CA ALA A 143 2.23 59.19 28.90
C ALA A 143 3.13 60.15 28.08
N THR A 144 2.48 60.97 27.23
CA THR A 144 2.95 62.05 26.31
C THR A 144 3.26 61.55 24.89
N GLY A 145 2.86 62.15 23.77
CA GLY A 145 2.23 63.44 23.44
C GLY A 145 2.90 64.01 22.17
N GLY A 146 2.11 64.41 21.15
CA GLY A 146 2.55 65.10 19.91
C GLY A 146 2.43 64.22 18.65
N SER A 147 1.80 64.62 17.55
CA SER A 147 1.44 65.96 17.03
C SER A 147 -0.03 66.05 16.61
#